data_AF-W6A6U7-F1
#
_entry.id   AF-W6A6U7-F1
#
_cell.length_a   1.000
_cell.length_b   1.000
_cell.length_c   1.000
_cell.angle_alpha   90.00
_cell.angle_beta   90.00
_cell.angle_gamma   90.00
#
_symmetry.space_group_name_H-M   'P 1'
#
loop_
_entity.id
_entity.type
_entity.pdbx_description
1 polymer ?
#
loop_
_entity_poly.entity_id
_entity_poly.type
_entity_poly.pdbx_seq_one_letter_code
_entity_poly.pdbx_strand_id
1 'polypeptide(L)'
;MINVGQSNRKITKIVAGSLMLLTIFLIFIRLFFSGLGTYGRWNQWDYARDPNTGSVIEDGGYQSAGFDMLYVILLFFSYFGVVITTITALWFFVLAFFDKTNVHTNKFTKYTSGLAITVWNLTSMVVFLFILLPTSVKDGSFDGTNMDPSWWISNLILYVVIPLFTFVFFAFYYEGRTNMKLVDVFKIKQIMSILLLPIIYFALISAKSYLLYSTYVSEYADKYANIISLWVYPFLNFNQTTMGLNSGIIFAIVIIIALVSLMGLSTGLLALTLKVDGKKFNNEAYKVEETEFNNSKSLMTLKDFKTTKHYFKLVVALASAAMLVLALYSSYASANGDEGNRYNKFVLFNEGDENPIRIGGDLITSWNFALGMFTFQSNLLVSAWFIVAFIKGGNEHKGKFTNYQWSLAISGYITVTFIIFNCLMLPTIHTAGTVDGNQATLSWWIVNILLHTVFPLCMIFYFVFWYKKENFGTTKELFSKRRVIAIISYPIFYALFILVRGEILFASWGQNYWYSKGAWLWPYPFLNVRNSGWLGLPGWGALIFAVGLISSILIGTSSLYNWSVNKLELKANNKVEKQPKKVIKKDTKKAANK
;
A
#
# COMPACT_ATOMS: atom_id res chain seq x y z
N MET A 1 -2.72 27.81 34.83
CA MET A 1 -3.29 26.45 34.91
C MET A 1 -3.34 25.86 33.51
N ILE A 2 -2.42 24.94 33.19
CA ILE A 2 -2.51 24.17 31.94
C ILE A 2 -3.81 23.38 32.01
N ASN A 3 -4.63 23.52 30.98
CA ASN A 3 -6.01 23.05 30.90
C ASN A 3 -6.03 21.51 31.02
N VAL A 4 -6.16 20.98 32.24
CA VAL A 4 -6.11 19.52 32.54
C VAL A 4 -7.11 18.75 31.66
N GLY A 5 -8.23 19.38 31.30
CA GLY A 5 -9.21 18.83 30.37
C GLY A 5 -8.70 18.62 28.93
N GLN A 6 -7.74 19.42 28.44
CA GLN A 6 -7.18 19.24 27.08
C GLN A 6 -6.20 18.06 27.02
N SER A 7 -5.37 17.88 28.06
CA SER A 7 -4.44 16.75 28.13
C SER A 7 -5.20 15.41 28.15
N ASN A 8 -6.24 15.32 28.99
CA ASN A 8 -7.06 14.10 29.11
C ASN A 8 -7.77 13.73 27.79
N ARG A 9 -8.23 14.71 27.01
CA ARG A 9 -8.85 14.47 25.70
C ARG A 9 -7.86 13.95 24.67
N LYS A 10 -6.64 14.49 24.63
CA LYS A 10 -5.59 14.01 23.73
C LYS A 10 -5.20 12.57 24.06
N ILE A 11 -5.00 12.27 25.34
CA ILE A 11 -4.70 10.91 25.82
C ILE A 11 -5.82 9.95 25.43
N THR A 12 -7.08 10.32 25.67
CA THR A 12 -8.24 9.47 25.31
C THR A 12 -8.27 9.12 23.82
N LYS A 13 -8.01 10.09 22.93
CA LYS A 13 -7.97 9.85 21.47
C LYS A 13 -6.81 8.94 21.07
N ILE A 14 -5.63 9.11 21.66
CA ILE A 14 -4.46 8.24 21.41
C ILE A 14 -4.76 6.82 21.88
N VAL A 15 -5.28 6.66 23.10
CA VAL A 15 -5.63 5.35 23.66
C VAL A 15 -6.68 4.66 22.80
N ALA A 16 -7.74 5.37 22.37
CA ALA A 16 -8.76 4.82 21.49
C ALA A 16 -8.17 4.37 20.13
N GLY A 17 -7.36 5.23 19.48
CA GLY A 17 -6.70 4.87 18.22
C GLY A 17 -5.76 3.68 18.35
N SER A 18 -4.99 3.62 19.45
CA SER A 18 -4.07 2.52 19.75
C SER A 18 -4.81 1.20 20.01
N LEU A 19 -5.91 1.23 20.75
CA LEU A 19 -6.73 0.04 20.99
C LEU A 19 -7.38 -0.48 19.70
N MET A 20 -7.82 0.42 18.81
CA MET A 20 -8.33 0.03 17.49
C MET A 20 -7.24 -0.62 16.62
N LEU A 21 -6.03 -0.05 16.58
CA LEU A 21 -4.91 -0.67 15.84
C LEU A 21 -4.48 -2.00 16.45
N LEU A 22 -4.45 -2.10 17.78
CA LEU A 22 -4.18 -3.37 18.47
C LEU A 22 -5.24 -4.41 18.12
N THR A 23 -6.51 -4.03 18.09
CA THR A 23 -7.61 -4.90 17.68
C THR A 23 -7.40 -5.38 16.23
N ILE A 24 -7.13 -4.47 15.29
CA ILE A 24 -6.83 -4.82 13.89
C ILE A 24 -5.64 -5.79 13.84
N PHE A 25 -4.57 -5.52 14.59
CA PHE A 25 -3.38 -6.35 14.61
C PHE A 25 -3.65 -7.75 15.20
N LEU A 26 -4.44 -7.85 16.26
CA LEU A 26 -4.84 -9.13 16.86
C LEU A 26 -5.77 -9.92 15.93
N ILE A 27 -6.70 -9.25 15.24
CA ILE A 27 -7.54 -9.89 14.22
C ILE A 27 -6.68 -10.36 13.04
N PHE A 28 -5.69 -9.56 12.61
CA PHE A 28 -4.74 -9.95 11.58
C PHE A 28 -3.93 -11.17 12.01
N ILE A 29 -3.32 -11.14 13.20
CA ILE A 29 -2.59 -12.27 13.80
C ILE A 29 -3.47 -13.50 13.84
N ARG A 30 -4.71 -13.37 14.33
CA ARG A 30 -5.66 -14.47 14.38
C ARG A 30 -5.95 -15.01 12.99
N LEU A 31 -6.35 -14.18 12.03
CA LEU A 31 -6.65 -14.62 10.67
C LEU A 31 -5.43 -15.26 10.01
N PHE A 32 -4.25 -14.66 10.21
CA PHE A 32 -2.98 -15.17 9.76
C PHE A 32 -2.69 -16.57 10.34
N PHE A 33 -2.66 -16.72 11.68
CA PHE A 33 -2.40 -18.00 12.34
C PHE A 33 -3.52 -19.03 12.16
N SER A 34 -4.79 -18.61 12.06
CA SER A 34 -5.91 -19.52 11.79
C SER A 34 -5.84 -20.18 10.41
N GLY A 35 -4.99 -19.66 9.53
CA GLY A 35 -4.62 -20.39 8.33
C GLY A 35 -3.16 -20.89 8.30
N LEU A 36 -2.35 -20.64 9.33
CA LEU A 36 -1.06 -21.32 9.47
C LEU A 36 -1.28 -22.68 10.15
N GLY A 37 -1.28 -23.75 9.37
CA GLY A 37 -1.38 -25.13 9.86
C GLY A 37 -1.59 -26.10 8.70
N THR A 38 -1.39 -27.41 8.94
CA THR A 38 -1.68 -28.47 7.95
C THR A 38 -3.13 -28.41 7.44
N TYR A 39 -4.06 -27.90 8.26
CA TYR A 39 -5.50 -27.78 7.98
C TYR A 39 -6.02 -26.32 7.97
N GLY A 40 -5.14 -25.32 7.90
CA GLY A 40 -5.52 -23.90 8.01
C GLY A 40 -6.25 -23.38 6.76
N ARG A 41 -7.20 -22.46 6.93
CA ARG A 41 -8.06 -21.82 5.89
C ARG A 41 -7.34 -21.23 4.67
N TRP A 42 -6.07 -20.93 4.88
CA TRP A 42 -5.15 -20.47 3.88
C TRP A 42 -4.88 -21.64 2.89
N ASN A 43 -4.66 -22.87 3.37
CA ASN A 43 -4.51 -24.08 2.57
C ASN A 43 -5.88 -24.59 2.08
N GLN A 44 -6.50 -23.86 1.15
CA GLN A 44 -7.83 -24.17 0.60
C GLN A 44 -7.94 -25.61 0.10
N TRP A 45 -8.58 -26.46 0.90
CA TRP A 45 -9.01 -27.80 0.55
C TRP A 45 -10.39 -28.09 1.12
N ASP A 46 -11.21 -28.75 0.31
CA ASP A 46 -12.29 -29.58 0.80
C ASP A 46 -12.30 -30.92 0.05
N TYR A 47 -12.79 -31.95 0.73
CA TYR A 47 -12.86 -33.34 0.28
C TYR A 47 -13.79 -33.48 -0.93
N ALA A 48 -13.36 -34.20 -1.97
CA ALA A 48 -14.31 -34.77 -2.91
C ALA A 48 -14.93 -36.03 -2.28
N ARG A 49 -16.24 -35.99 -2.08
CA ARG A 49 -17.04 -37.21 -1.88
C ARG A 49 -17.15 -37.92 -3.21
N ASP A 50 -17.07 -39.25 -3.20
CA ASP A 50 -17.39 -40.04 -4.37
C ASP A 50 -18.84 -39.69 -4.81
N PRO A 51 -19.03 -39.24 -6.06
CA PRO A 51 -20.33 -38.76 -6.55
C PRO A 51 -21.40 -39.85 -6.59
N ASN A 52 -21.02 -41.12 -6.53
CA ASN A 52 -21.94 -42.26 -6.59
C ASN A 52 -22.25 -42.86 -5.21
N THR A 53 -21.32 -42.76 -4.25
CA THR A 53 -21.42 -43.42 -2.94
C THR A 53 -21.55 -42.44 -1.77
N GLY A 54 -21.22 -41.16 -1.98
CA GLY A 54 -21.28 -40.12 -0.97
C GLY A 54 -20.22 -40.24 0.13
N SER A 55 -19.29 -41.20 0.03
CA SER A 55 -18.20 -41.38 1.01
C SER A 55 -17.02 -40.46 0.72
N VAL A 56 -16.36 -40.04 1.80
CA VAL A 56 -15.08 -39.30 1.77
C VAL A 56 -13.98 -40.27 1.30
N ILE A 57 -13.14 -39.84 0.36
CA ILE A 57 -11.93 -40.59 0.01
C ILE A 57 -10.93 -40.35 1.17
N GLU A 58 -10.72 -41.35 2.03
CA GLU A 58 -10.16 -41.19 3.38
C GLU A 58 -8.68 -40.73 3.45
N ASP A 59 -7.88 -40.84 2.39
CA ASP A 59 -6.43 -40.54 2.41
C ASP A 59 -5.99 -39.29 1.61
N GLY A 60 -6.91 -38.52 1.02
CA GLY A 60 -6.59 -37.44 0.08
C GLY A 60 -6.45 -36.07 0.70
N GLY A 61 -5.49 -35.90 1.61
CA GLY A 61 -5.10 -34.59 2.14
C GLY A 61 -4.30 -33.84 1.09
N TYR A 62 -4.88 -32.81 0.51
CA TYR A 62 -4.16 -31.98 -0.42
C TYR A 62 -3.40 -30.84 0.32
N GLN A 63 -2.33 -30.30 -0.26
CA GLN A 63 -1.62 -29.10 0.24
C GLN A 63 -1.60 -28.03 -0.84
N SER A 64 -2.17 -26.86 -0.55
CA SER A 64 -2.19 -25.74 -1.50
C SER A 64 -0.88 -25.01 -1.28
N ALA A 65 0.04 -25.11 -2.23
CA ALA A 65 1.33 -24.47 -2.13
C ALA A 65 1.17 -23.00 -2.55
N GLY A 66 0.75 -22.15 -1.60
CA GLY A 66 0.88 -20.72 -1.78
C GLY A 66 -0.02 -19.88 -0.90
N PHE A 67 0.40 -19.60 0.34
CA PHE A 67 0.13 -18.26 0.82
C PHE A 67 0.91 -17.28 -0.02
N ASP A 68 0.30 -16.14 -0.30
CA ASP A 68 1.08 -14.94 -0.36
C ASP A 68 0.63 -14.11 0.82
N MET A 69 1.58 -13.63 1.64
CA MET A 69 1.27 -12.66 2.68
C MET A 69 0.50 -11.47 2.08
N LEU A 70 0.74 -11.12 0.81
CA LEU A 70 -0.08 -10.14 0.10
C LEU A 70 -1.51 -10.64 -0.12
N TYR A 71 -1.75 -11.90 -0.48
CA TYR A 71 -3.12 -12.43 -0.58
C TYR A 71 -3.83 -12.36 0.78
N VAL A 72 -3.15 -12.71 1.86
CA VAL A 72 -3.68 -12.59 3.22
C VAL A 72 -4.00 -11.14 3.57
N ILE A 73 -3.08 -10.21 3.27
CA ILE A 73 -3.28 -8.77 3.47
C ILE A 73 -4.43 -8.26 2.59
N LEU A 74 -4.50 -8.68 1.33
CA LEU A 74 -5.54 -8.29 0.40
C LEU A 74 -6.90 -8.82 0.86
N LEU A 75 -6.99 -10.08 1.32
CA LEU A 75 -8.21 -10.65 1.90
C LEU A 75 -8.57 -9.91 3.19
N PHE A 76 -7.61 -9.67 4.07
CA PHE A 76 -7.78 -8.95 5.32
C PHE A 76 -8.37 -7.54 5.09
N PHE A 77 -7.78 -6.78 4.16
CA PHE A 77 -8.29 -5.47 3.75
C PHE A 77 -9.45 -5.54 2.74
N SER A 78 -9.88 -6.74 2.35
CA SER A 78 -11.15 -6.90 1.64
C SER A 78 -12.33 -6.96 2.62
N TYR A 79 -12.12 -7.14 3.92
CA TYR A 79 -13.20 -7.05 4.90
C TYR A 79 -13.56 -5.58 5.19
N PHE A 80 -14.82 -5.22 4.96
CA PHE A 80 -15.29 -3.84 5.12
C PHE A 80 -15.08 -3.33 6.54
N GLY A 81 -15.35 -4.18 7.54
CA GLY A 81 -15.12 -3.87 8.95
C GLY A 81 -13.66 -3.55 9.26
N VAL A 82 -12.71 -4.27 8.66
CA VAL A 82 -11.27 -4.03 8.82
C VAL A 82 -10.88 -2.69 8.22
N VAL A 83 -11.31 -2.41 6.98
CA VAL A 83 -11.02 -1.15 6.29
C VAL A 83 -11.57 0.04 7.06
N ILE A 84 -12.85 -0.03 7.45
CA ILE A 84 -13.50 1.07 8.17
C ILE A 84 -12.90 1.26 9.56
N THR A 85 -12.55 0.19 10.27
CA THR A 85 -11.86 0.30 11.56
C THR A 85 -10.48 0.93 11.40
N THR A 86 -9.74 0.60 10.34
CA THR A 86 -8.43 1.20 10.05
C THR A 86 -8.54 2.70 9.78
N ILE A 87 -9.52 3.09 8.96
CA ILE A 87 -9.81 4.51 8.68
C ILE A 87 -10.22 5.24 9.96
N THR A 88 -11.00 4.60 10.81
CA THR A 88 -11.43 5.13 12.11
C THR A 88 -10.24 5.34 13.04
N ALA A 89 -9.35 4.36 13.17
CA ALA A 89 -8.14 4.47 13.97
C ALA A 89 -7.26 5.64 13.50
N LEU A 90 -7.02 5.74 12.18
CA LEU A 90 -6.30 6.86 11.58
C LEU A 90 -6.97 8.20 11.89
N TRP A 91 -8.31 8.26 11.84
CA TRP A 91 -9.06 9.47 12.17
C TRP A 91 -8.86 9.89 13.62
N PHE A 92 -8.88 8.95 14.57
CA PHE A 92 -8.56 9.23 15.97
C PHE A 92 -7.12 9.74 16.18
N PHE A 93 -6.12 9.14 15.51
CA PHE A 93 -4.74 9.64 15.58
C PHE A 93 -4.62 11.06 15.02
N VAL A 94 -5.20 11.33 13.85
CA VAL A 94 -5.18 12.67 13.27
C VAL A 94 -5.88 13.66 14.21
N LEU A 95 -7.02 13.30 14.83
CA LEU A 95 -7.67 14.14 15.83
C LEU A 95 -6.88 14.36 17.12
N ALA A 96 -5.93 13.47 17.45
CA ALA A 96 -5.08 13.59 18.62
C ALA A 96 -3.85 14.47 18.36
N PHE A 97 -3.34 14.48 17.13
CA PHE A 97 -2.10 15.18 16.77
C PHE A 97 -2.32 16.57 16.17
N PHE A 98 -3.52 16.90 15.70
CA PHE A 98 -3.83 18.24 15.17
C PHE A 98 -4.42 19.17 16.25
N ASP A 99 -3.89 20.40 16.34
CA ASP A 99 -4.43 21.45 17.20
C ASP A 99 -5.86 21.84 16.79
N LYS A 100 -6.67 22.28 17.77
CA LYS A 100 -8.10 22.62 17.59
C LYS A 100 -8.37 23.56 16.41
N THR A 101 -7.49 24.54 16.18
CA THR A 101 -7.59 25.51 15.09
C THR A 101 -7.51 24.84 13.70
N ASN A 102 -6.81 23.71 13.59
CA ASN A 102 -6.62 22.98 12.34
C ASN A 102 -7.63 21.86 12.11
N VAL A 103 -8.44 21.50 13.12
CA VAL A 103 -9.45 20.43 13.01
C VAL A 103 -10.47 20.75 11.91
N HIS A 104 -10.83 22.03 11.75
CA HIS A 104 -11.81 22.46 10.76
C HIS A 104 -11.23 22.62 9.33
N THR A 105 -9.91 22.79 9.19
CA THR A 105 -9.26 23.01 7.89
C THR A 105 -8.76 21.71 7.24
N ASN A 106 -8.41 20.70 8.05
CA ASN A 106 -7.93 19.43 7.51
C ASN A 106 -9.11 18.59 6.94
N LYS A 107 -8.97 18.18 5.67
CA LYS A 107 -9.95 17.39 4.93
C LYS A 107 -10.36 16.08 5.64
N PHE A 108 -9.51 15.52 6.48
CA PHE A 108 -9.78 14.26 7.18
C PHE A 108 -10.47 14.47 8.54
N THR A 109 -10.28 15.63 9.17
CA THR A 109 -10.85 15.94 10.50
C THR A 109 -12.02 16.90 10.45
N LYS A 110 -12.43 17.39 9.27
CA LYS A 110 -13.66 18.18 9.11
C LYS A 110 -14.90 17.39 9.50
N TYR A 111 -15.95 18.09 9.91
CA TYR A 111 -17.21 17.49 10.36
C TYR A 111 -17.78 16.46 9.37
N THR A 112 -17.82 16.80 8.09
CA THR A 112 -18.35 15.91 7.05
C THR A 112 -17.59 14.59 6.95
N SER A 113 -16.27 14.59 7.22
CA SER A 113 -15.45 13.37 7.18
C SER A 113 -15.67 12.53 8.43
N GLY A 114 -15.77 13.14 9.61
CA GLY A 114 -16.16 12.44 10.83
C GLY A 114 -17.56 11.81 10.72
N LEU A 115 -18.51 12.55 10.13
CA LEU A 115 -19.85 12.05 9.83
C LEU A 115 -19.78 10.86 8.87
N ALA A 116 -19.03 10.98 7.77
CA ALA A 116 -18.85 9.91 6.79
C ALA A 116 -18.33 8.62 7.46
N ILE A 117 -17.24 8.74 8.23
CA ILE A 117 -16.62 7.61 8.93
C ILE A 117 -17.59 6.97 9.91
N THR A 118 -18.33 7.77 10.67
CA THR A 118 -19.33 7.26 11.63
C THR A 118 -20.44 6.52 10.92
N VAL A 119 -20.96 7.06 9.82
CA VAL A 119 -22.01 6.42 9.03
C VAL A 119 -21.50 5.12 8.40
N TRP A 120 -20.28 5.08 7.87
CA TRP A 120 -19.69 3.85 7.33
C TRP A 120 -19.54 2.74 8.38
N ASN A 121 -19.14 3.10 9.61
CA ASN A 121 -19.09 2.18 10.73
C ASN A 121 -20.47 1.57 11.03
N LEU A 122 -21.50 2.41 11.11
CA LEU A 122 -22.87 1.93 11.36
C LEU A 122 -23.41 1.10 10.19
N THR A 123 -23.13 1.47 8.95
CA THR A 123 -23.46 0.64 7.78
C THR A 123 -22.77 -0.71 7.86
N SER A 124 -21.50 -0.76 8.26
CA SER A 124 -20.77 -2.01 8.47
C SER A 124 -21.42 -2.87 9.56
N MET A 125 -21.89 -2.27 10.65
CA MET A 125 -22.63 -2.96 11.72
C MET A 125 -23.95 -3.55 11.22
N VAL A 126 -24.73 -2.76 10.46
CA VAL A 126 -26.01 -3.21 9.88
C VAL A 126 -25.79 -4.36 8.90
N VAL A 127 -24.85 -4.24 7.97
CA VAL A 127 -24.52 -5.31 7.02
C VAL A 127 -24.08 -6.57 7.76
N PHE A 128 -23.27 -6.43 8.82
CA PHE A 128 -22.86 -7.58 9.62
C PHE A 128 -24.06 -8.26 10.31
N LEU A 129 -24.88 -7.52 11.05
CA LEU A 129 -25.96 -8.09 11.86
C LEU A 129 -27.09 -8.70 11.02
N PHE A 130 -27.42 -8.09 9.88
CA PHE A 130 -28.60 -8.48 9.09
C PHE A 130 -28.29 -9.33 7.87
N ILE A 131 -27.02 -9.38 7.43
CA ILE A 131 -26.64 -10.11 6.21
C ILE A 131 -25.58 -11.15 6.53
N LEU A 132 -24.42 -10.73 7.04
CA LEU A 132 -23.28 -11.64 7.24
C LEU A 132 -23.50 -12.62 8.39
N LEU A 133 -24.02 -12.16 9.52
CA LEU A 133 -24.21 -13.00 10.69
C LEU A 133 -25.26 -14.09 10.45
N PRO A 134 -26.46 -13.80 9.88
CA PRO A 134 -27.43 -14.84 9.59
C PRO A 134 -26.93 -15.89 8.60
N THR A 135 -26.18 -15.52 7.55
CA THR A 135 -25.55 -16.52 6.66
C THR A 135 -24.57 -17.39 7.43
N SER A 136 -23.71 -16.76 8.24
CA SER A 136 -22.64 -17.47 8.97
C SER A 136 -23.19 -18.51 9.94
N VAL A 137 -24.22 -18.13 10.70
CA VAL A 137 -24.83 -19.00 11.71
C VAL A 137 -25.51 -20.19 11.05
N LYS A 138 -26.17 -19.98 9.90
CA LYS A 138 -26.81 -21.06 9.14
C LYS A 138 -25.79 -22.09 8.65
N ASP A 139 -24.64 -21.62 8.16
CA ASP A 139 -23.62 -22.46 7.56
C ASP A 139 -22.60 -23.00 8.59
N GLY A 140 -22.76 -22.67 9.89
CA GLY A 140 -21.83 -23.02 10.96
C GLY A 140 -20.43 -22.40 10.80
N SER A 141 -20.25 -21.56 9.78
CA SER A 141 -18.99 -21.00 9.36
C SER A 141 -19.21 -19.64 8.71
N PHE A 142 -18.28 -18.70 8.92
CA PHE A 142 -18.23 -17.44 8.18
C PHE A 142 -17.07 -17.51 7.22
N ASP A 143 -17.31 -17.34 5.91
CA ASP A 143 -16.32 -17.44 4.84
C ASP A 143 -15.53 -18.78 4.88
N GLY A 144 -16.13 -19.86 5.39
CA GLY A 144 -15.47 -21.15 5.60
C GLY A 144 -14.59 -21.27 6.86
N THR A 145 -14.62 -20.29 7.78
CA THR A 145 -14.05 -20.50 9.14
C THR A 145 -15.12 -20.89 10.13
N ASN A 146 -14.84 -21.93 10.90
CA ASN A 146 -15.62 -22.28 12.08
C ASN A 146 -15.73 -21.07 13.02
N MET A 147 -16.94 -20.83 13.49
CA MET A 147 -17.25 -19.71 14.39
C MET A 147 -16.84 -20.03 15.83
N ASP A 148 -15.54 -20.14 16.08
CA ASP A 148 -14.97 -20.36 17.41
C ASP A 148 -15.14 -19.12 18.33
N PRO A 149 -14.91 -19.21 19.66
CA PRO A 149 -15.06 -18.06 20.55
C PRO A 149 -14.18 -16.86 20.13
N SER A 150 -12.99 -17.13 19.58
CA SER A 150 -12.09 -16.08 19.09
C SER A 150 -12.68 -15.35 17.87
N TRP A 151 -13.46 -16.05 17.03
CA TRP A 151 -14.24 -15.50 15.93
C TRP A 151 -15.27 -14.50 16.40
N TRP A 152 -16.08 -14.91 17.39
CA TRP A 152 -17.13 -14.08 17.95
C TRP A 152 -16.57 -12.81 18.56
N ILE A 153 -15.51 -12.93 19.37
CA ILE A 153 -14.85 -11.78 20.00
C ILE A 153 -14.32 -10.81 18.93
N SER A 154 -13.60 -11.32 17.94
CA SER A 154 -13.01 -10.50 16.87
C SER A 154 -14.06 -9.74 16.08
N ASN A 155 -15.10 -10.43 15.62
CA ASN A 155 -16.14 -9.84 14.78
C ASN A 155 -17.09 -8.94 15.58
N LEU A 156 -17.40 -9.27 16.84
CA LEU A 156 -18.19 -8.39 17.71
C LEU A 156 -17.46 -7.06 17.95
N ILE A 157 -16.16 -7.11 18.23
CA ILE A 157 -15.39 -5.87 18.43
C ILE A 157 -15.38 -5.05 17.13
N LEU A 158 -15.07 -5.69 16.00
CA LEU A 158 -14.93 -5.03 14.71
C LEU A 158 -16.23 -4.44 14.18
N TYR A 159 -17.32 -5.18 14.26
CA TYR A 159 -18.60 -4.84 13.63
C TYR A 159 -19.63 -4.23 14.59
N VAL A 160 -19.43 -4.30 15.91
CA VAL A 160 -20.41 -3.76 16.88
C VAL A 160 -19.76 -2.75 17.82
N VAL A 161 -18.72 -3.14 18.56
CA VAL A 161 -18.13 -2.29 19.61
C VAL A 161 -17.51 -1.03 19.01
N ILE A 162 -16.68 -1.16 17.97
CA ILE A 162 -16.01 -0.02 17.33
C ILE A 162 -17.03 0.91 16.65
N PRO A 163 -18.02 0.41 15.89
CA PRO A 163 -19.08 1.26 15.37
C PRO A 163 -19.87 2.03 16.42
N LEU A 164 -20.30 1.37 17.49
CA LEU A 164 -21.03 2.02 18.59
C LEU A 164 -20.17 3.06 19.31
N PHE A 165 -18.91 2.74 19.58
CA PHE A 165 -17.97 3.70 20.17
C PHE A 165 -17.78 4.93 19.28
N THR A 166 -17.60 4.71 17.97
CA THR A 166 -17.43 5.80 16.99
C THR A 166 -18.67 6.68 16.93
N PHE A 167 -19.86 6.05 16.93
CA PHE A 167 -21.14 6.75 17.01
C PHE A 167 -21.26 7.61 18.28
N VAL A 168 -21.01 7.03 19.46
CA VAL A 168 -21.08 7.75 20.74
C VAL A 168 -20.06 8.89 20.77
N PHE A 169 -18.82 8.65 20.33
CA PHE A 169 -17.79 9.66 20.26
C PHE A 169 -18.20 10.82 19.34
N PHE A 170 -18.70 10.51 18.14
CA PHE A 170 -19.15 11.53 17.19
C PHE A 170 -20.34 12.33 17.76
N ALA A 171 -21.37 11.63 18.24
CA ALA A 171 -22.61 12.21 18.74
C ALA A 171 -22.43 13.06 20.01
N PHE A 172 -21.49 12.73 20.90
CA PHE A 172 -21.36 13.38 22.21
C PHE A 172 -20.04 14.12 22.48
N TYR A 173 -18.94 13.77 21.81
CA TYR A 173 -17.60 14.25 22.17
C TYR A 173 -16.83 14.94 21.05
N TYR A 174 -17.19 14.71 19.80
CA TYR A 174 -16.44 15.24 18.66
C TYR A 174 -16.55 16.77 18.58
N GLU A 175 -15.40 17.45 18.70
CA GLU A 175 -15.28 18.90 18.81
C GLU A 175 -15.36 19.63 17.45
N GLY A 176 -15.28 18.90 16.34
CA GLY A 176 -15.35 19.48 14.99
C GLY A 176 -16.75 19.95 14.57
N ARG A 177 -17.71 20.03 15.49
CA ARG A 177 -19.10 20.45 15.24
C ARG A 177 -19.13 21.87 14.71
N THR A 178 -19.84 22.06 13.62
CA THR A 178 -20.07 23.36 13.01
C THR A 178 -21.53 23.75 13.22
N ASN A 179 -21.81 25.06 13.27
CA ASN A 179 -23.18 25.60 13.09
C ASN A 179 -23.67 25.42 11.64
N MET A 180 -23.27 24.33 10.95
CA MET A 180 -23.75 24.05 9.61
C MET A 180 -25.24 23.80 9.68
N LYS A 181 -26.01 24.57 8.89
CA LYS A 181 -27.42 24.31 8.72
C LYS A 181 -27.57 22.92 8.11
N LEU A 182 -28.62 22.20 8.49
CA LEU A 182 -28.92 20.85 7.98
C LEU A 182 -28.80 20.78 6.45
N VAL A 183 -29.32 21.82 5.79
CA VAL A 183 -29.32 22.01 4.33
C VAL A 183 -27.91 22.01 3.73
N ASP A 184 -26.89 22.50 4.43
CA ASP A 184 -25.51 22.53 3.93
C ASP A 184 -24.86 21.15 3.92
N VAL A 185 -25.26 20.27 4.84
CA VAL A 185 -24.82 18.87 4.90
C VAL A 185 -25.42 18.05 3.75
N PHE A 186 -26.66 18.38 3.36
CA PHE A 186 -27.37 17.74 2.24
C PHE A 186 -27.03 18.31 0.86
N LYS A 187 -26.03 19.19 0.74
CA LYS A 187 -25.51 19.54 -0.58
C LYS A 187 -25.00 18.28 -1.25
N ILE A 188 -25.47 18.01 -2.47
CA ILE A 188 -25.14 16.82 -3.28
C ILE A 188 -23.63 16.51 -3.24
N LYS A 189 -22.78 17.53 -3.32
CA LYS A 189 -21.31 17.40 -3.23
C LYS A 189 -20.82 16.73 -1.94
N GLN A 190 -21.45 17.01 -0.80
CA GLN A 190 -21.08 16.45 0.49
C GLN A 190 -21.59 15.03 0.66
N ILE A 191 -22.85 14.76 0.24
CA ILE A 191 -23.41 13.41 0.18
C ILE A 191 -22.54 12.51 -0.69
N MET A 192 -22.19 12.98 -1.89
CA MET A 192 -21.29 12.23 -2.79
C MET A 192 -19.94 11.93 -2.15
N SER A 193 -19.38 12.84 -1.34
CA SER A 193 -18.12 12.56 -0.63
C SER A 193 -18.25 11.49 0.46
N ILE A 194 -19.45 11.34 1.05
CA ILE A 194 -19.78 10.27 2.00
C ILE A 194 -20.01 8.95 1.25
N LEU A 195 -20.65 8.96 0.09
CA LEU A 195 -20.92 7.74 -0.69
C LEU A 195 -19.71 7.22 -1.45
N LEU A 196 -18.74 8.08 -1.75
CA LEU A 196 -17.62 7.75 -2.63
C LEU A 196 -16.76 6.59 -2.10
N LEU A 197 -16.46 6.54 -0.80
CA LEU A 197 -15.59 5.48 -0.27
C LEU A 197 -16.23 4.09 -0.36
N PRO A 198 -17.49 3.85 0.10
CA PRO A 198 -18.13 2.55 -0.10
C PRO A 198 -18.19 2.14 -1.57
N ILE A 199 -18.51 3.06 -2.49
CA ILE A 199 -18.55 2.79 -3.92
C ILE A 199 -17.17 2.36 -4.44
N ILE A 200 -16.12 3.13 -4.12
CA ILE A 200 -14.74 2.79 -4.49
C ILE A 200 -14.34 1.45 -3.88
N TYR A 201 -14.67 1.20 -2.62
CA TYR A 201 -14.36 -0.05 -1.93
C TYR A 201 -15.01 -1.27 -2.60
N PHE A 202 -16.31 -1.22 -2.89
CA PHE A 202 -17.00 -2.32 -3.57
C PHE A 202 -16.50 -2.51 -5.00
N ALA A 203 -16.19 -1.43 -5.72
CA ALA A 203 -15.60 -1.51 -7.05
C ALA A 203 -14.21 -2.17 -7.01
N LEU A 204 -13.36 -1.78 -6.05
CA LEU A 204 -12.01 -2.34 -5.88
C LEU A 204 -12.05 -3.83 -5.52
N ILE A 205 -12.94 -4.26 -4.62
CA ILE A 205 -13.02 -5.67 -4.26
C ILE A 205 -13.63 -6.49 -5.38
N SER A 206 -14.65 -5.99 -6.07
CA SER A 206 -15.22 -6.69 -7.23
C SER A 206 -14.17 -6.84 -8.34
N ALA A 207 -13.40 -5.79 -8.62
CA ALA A 207 -12.28 -5.85 -9.57
C ALA A 207 -11.19 -6.83 -9.13
N LYS A 208 -10.82 -6.82 -7.84
CA LYS A 208 -9.87 -7.78 -7.26
C LYS A 208 -10.36 -9.23 -7.41
N SER A 209 -11.61 -9.51 -7.03
CA SER A 209 -12.21 -10.84 -7.12
C SER A 209 -12.29 -11.32 -8.57
N TYR A 210 -12.64 -10.44 -9.51
CA TYR A 210 -12.66 -10.77 -10.93
C TYR A 210 -11.25 -11.01 -11.51
N LEU A 211 -10.27 -10.20 -11.12
CA LEU A 211 -8.87 -10.41 -11.51
C LEU A 211 -8.36 -11.77 -11.01
N LEU A 212 -8.62 -12.10 -9.74
CA LEU A 212 -8.30 -13.42 -9.19
C LEU A 212 -9.05 -14.55 -9.93
N TYR A 213 -10.34 -14.36 -10.24
CA TYR A 213 -11.13 -15.38 -10.94
C TYR A 213 -10.57 -15.66 -12.34
N SER A 214 -10.26 -14.59 -13.09
CA SER A 214 -9.75 -14.66 -14.47
C SER A 214 -8.40 -15.37 -14.64
N THR A 215 -7.76 -15.70 -13.52
CA THR A 215 -6.40 -16.24 -13.50
C THR A 215 -6.30 -17.72 -13.17
N TYR A 216 -7.44 -18.37 -12.90
CA TYR A 216 -7.49 -19.82 -12.83
C TYR A 216 -7.64 -20.40 -14.23
N VAL A 217 -6.96 -21.52 -14.49
CA VAL A 217 -7.16 -22.31 -15.72
C VAL A 217 -8.65 -22.67 -15.79
N SER A 218 -9.31 -22.44 -16.93
CA SER A 218 -10.77 -22.51 -17.06
C SER A 218 -11.37 -23.84 -16.58
N GLU A 219 -10.67 -24.94 -16.78
CA GLU A 219 -11.06 -26.28 -16.32
C GLU A 219 -11.17 -26.40 -14.79
N TYR A 220 -10.37 -25.61 -14.07
CA TYR A 220 -10.24 -25.62 -12.62
C TYR A 220 -10.91 -24.40 -11.96
N ALA A 221 -11.19 -23.35 -12.73
CA ALA A 221 -11.77 -22.10 -12.25
C ALA A 221 -13.11 -22.35 -11.55
N ASP A 222 -14.07 -23.04 -12.18
CA ASP A 222 -15.39 -23.26 -11.56
C ASP A 222 -15.33 -24.21 -10.35
N LYS A 223 -14.43 -25.21 -10.40
CA LYS A 223 -14.25 -26.18 -9.31
C LYS A 223 -13.65 -25.53 -8.07
N TYR A 224 -12.65 -24.65 -8.24
CA TYR A 224 -11.96 -24.02 -7.12
C TYR A 224 -12.49 -22.62 -6.79
N ALA A 225 -13.27 -21.95 -7.65
CA ALA A 225 -13.75 -20.60 -7.38
C ALA A 225 -14.64 -20.48 -6.13
N ASN A 226 -15.24 -21.59 -5.75
CA ASN A 226 -16.11 -21.69 -4.58
C ASN A 226 -15.34 -22.11 -3.31
N ILE A 227 -14.21 -22.80 -3.48
CA ILE A 227 -13.34 -23.31 -2.41
C ILE A 227 -12.35 -22.21 -2.00
N ILE A 228 -11.89 -21.46 -2.98
CA ILE A 228 -11.00 -20.34 -2.81
C ILE A 228 -11.87 -19.14 -2.47
N SER A 229 -11.63 -18.47 -1.33
CA SER A 229 -12.35 -17.26 -0.90
C SER A 229 -12.05 -16.04 -1.81
N LEU A 230 -12.17 -16.23 -3.13
CA LEU A 230 -12.16 -15.23 -4.19
C LEU A 230 -13.14 -14.11 -3.87
N TRP A 231 -14.30 -14.50 -3.38
CA TRP A 231 -15.36 -13.62 -2.97
C TRP A 231 -15.34 -13.52 -1.45
N VAL A 232 -14.92 -12.35 -0.95
CA VAL A 232 -14.91 -12.05 0.49
C VAL A 232 -16.33 -12.00 1.06
N TYR A 233 -17.30 -11.77 0.18
CA TYR A 233 -18.70 -11.84 0.51
C TYR A 233 -19.39 -12.75 -0.49
N PRO A 234 -20.22 -13.73 -0.05
CA PRO A 234 -20.96 -14.62 -0.94
C PRO A 234 -21.79 -13.86 -1.98
N PHE A 235 -22.36 -12.72 -1.59
CA PHE A 235 -23.16 -11.88 -2.48
C PHE A 235 -22.36 -11.17 -3.60
N LEU A 236 -21.03 -11.19 -3.55
CA LEU A 236 -20.21 -10.71 -4.67
C LEU A 236 -20.01 -11.80 -5.74
N ASN A 237 -20.28 -13.07 -5.41
CA ASN A 237 -20.20 -14.16 -6.38
C ASN A 237 -21.44 -14.19 -7.28
N PHE A 238 -21.46 -13.38 -8.33
CA PHE A 238 -22.60 -13.21 -9.24
C PHE A 238 -23.04 -14.51 -9.97
N ASN A 239 -22.21 -15.55 -9.95
CA ASN A 239 -22.50 -16.84 -10.56
C ASN A 239 -23.22 -17.82 -9.61
N GLN A 240 -23.41 -17.45 -8.34
CA GLN A 240 -24.02 -18.31 -7.33
C GLN A 240 -25.40 -17.83 -6.88
N THR A 241 -26.06 -18.72 -6.13
CA THR A 241 -27.18 -18.34 -5.28
C THR A 241 -26.71 -18.24 -3.83
N THR A 242 -27.06 -17.16 -3.15
CA THR A 242 -26.86 -16.99 -1.71
C THR A 242 -28.26 -16.92 -1.08
N MET A 243 -28.53 -17.67 -0.01
CA MET A 243 -29.87 -17.77 0.59
C MET A 243 -31.00 -18.13 -0.41
N GLY A 244 -30.71 -18.84 -1.51
CA GLY A 244 -31.70 -19.18 -2.54
C GLY A 244 -32.04 -18.04 -3.51
N LEU A 245 -31.37 -16.90 -3.42
CA LEU A 245 -31.47 -15.78 -4.37
C LEU A 245 -30.20 -15.68 -5.20
N ASN A 246 -30.31 -15.24 -6.46
CA ASN A 246 -29.14 -14.90 -7.26
C ASN A 246 -28.30 -13.85 -6.51
N SER A 247 -26.98 -14.05 -6.37
CA SER A 247 -26.10 -13.17 -5.62
C SER A 247 -26.13 -11.72 -6.12
N GLY A 248 -26.40 -11.48 -7.40
CA GLY A 248 -26.60 -10.11 -7.95
C GLY A 248 -27.81 -9.39 -7.34
N ILE A 249 -28.87 -10.12 -7.00
CA ILE A 249 -30.03 -9.57 -6.28
C ILE A 249 -29.64 -9.19 -4.86
N ILE A 250 -28.89 -10.06 -4.16
CA ILE A 250 -28.43 -9.76 -2.80
C ILE A 250 -27.45 -8.58 -2.81
N PHE A 251 -26.58 -8.48 -3.80
CA PHE A 251 -25.71 -7.32 -3.98
C PHE A 251 -26.52 -6.03 -4.15
N ALA A 252 -27.58 -6.05 -4.98
CA ALA A 252 -28.47 -4.90 -5.12
C ALA A 252 -29.16 -4.54 -3.79
N ILE A 253 -29.61 -5.54 -3.02
CA ILE A 253 -30.19 -5.34 -1.68
C ILE A 253 -29.16 -4.71 -0.73
N VAL A 254 -27.91 -5.20 -0.71
CA VAL A 254 -26.82 -4.63 0.10
C VAL A 254 -26.57 -3.18 -0.27
N ILE A 255 -26.52 -2.85 -1.56
CA ILE A 255 -26.37 -1.46 -2.03
C ILE A 255 -27.54 -0.60 -1.56
N ILE A 256 -28.78 -1.06 -1.72
CA ILE A 256 -29.97 -0.30 -1.30
C ILE A 256 -29.96 -0.08 0.21
N ILE A 257 -29.70 -1.12 1.02
CA ILE A 257 -29.60 -1.00 2.48
C ILE A 257 -28.47 -0.04 2.85
N ALA A 258 -27.32 -0.11 2.18
CA ALA A 258 -26.21 0.80 2.43
C ALA A 258 -26.61 2.24 2.10
N LEU A 259 -27.23 2.51 0.95
CA LEU A 259 -27.69 3.84 0.54
C LEU A 259 -28.75 4.40 1.48
N VAL A 260 -29.76 3.60 1.84
CA VAL A 260 -30.82 3.98 2.80
C VAL A 260 -30.22 4.25 4.16
N SER A 261 -29.32 3.39 4.65
CA SER A 261 -28.60 3.60 5.91
C SER A 261 -27.75 4.87 5.84
N LEU A 262 -27.06 5.13 4.72
CA LEU A 262 -26.23 6.31 4.53
C LEU A 262 -27.06 7.61 4.57
N MET A 263 -28.25 7.60 3.98
CA MET A 263 -29.15 8.77 3.98
C MET A 263 -29.92 8.93 5.29
N GLY A 264 -30.40 7.84 5.89
CA GLY A 264 -31.20 7.83 7.12
C GLY A 264 -30.37 8.01 8.39
N LEU A 265 -29.21 7.35 8.48
CA LEU A 265 -28.32 7.51 9.65
C LEU A 265 -27.67 8.87 9.66
N SER A 266 -27.31 9.44 8.50
CA SER A 266 -26.74 10.80 8.45
C SER A 266 -27.76 11.85 8.90
N THR A 267 -29.03 11.75 8.48
CA THR A 267 -30.13 12.60 8.96
C THR A 267 -30.35 12.42 10.46
N GLY A 268 -30.47 11.17 10.94
CA GLY A 268 -30.69 10.86 12.35
C GLY A 268 -29.56 11.34 13.27
N LEU A 269 -28.32 11.11 12.87
CA LEU A 269 -27.12 11.58 13.58
C LEU A 269 -27.08 13.10 13.68
N LEU A 270 -27.40 13.78 12.58
CA LEU A 270 -27.40 15.22 12.52
C LEU A 270 -28.53 15.83 13.37
N ALA A 271 -29.72 15.23 13.35
CA ALA A 271 -30.82 15.63 14.22
C ALA A 271 -30.47 15.43 15.71
N LEU A 272 -29.79 14.32 16.03
CA LEU A 272 -29.32 14.03 17.38
C LEU A 272 -28.27 15.04 17.84
N THR A 273 -27.26 15.34 17.01
CA THR A 273 -26.23 16.33 17.37
C THR A 273 -26.82 17.71 17.57
N LEU A 274 -27.72 18.16 16.68
CA LEU A 274 -28.42 19.44 16.83
C LEU A 274 -29.24 19.51 18.14
N LYS A 275 -29.93 18.41 18.50
CA LYS A 275 -30.70 18.33 19.76
C LYS A 275 -29.81 18.35 21.00
N VAL A 276 -28.65 17.72 20.95
CA VAL A 276 -27.65 17.74 22.03
C VAL A 276 -27.03 19.13 22.16
N ASP A 277 -26.70 19.77 21.03
CA ASP A 277 -26.04 21.07 21.01
C ASP A 277 -26.98 22.19 21.50
N GLY A 278 -28.26 22.16 21.09
CA GLY A 278 -29.29 23.08 21.58
C GLY A 278 -29.54 23.00 23.09
N LYS A 279 -29.11 21.92 23.76
CA LYS A 279 -29.16 21.77 25.22
C LYS A 279 -27.88 22.20 25.95
N LYS A 280 -26.71 22.21 25.29
CA LYS A 280 -25.40 22.42 25.95
C LYS A 280 -24.68 23.71 25.57
N PHE A 281 -24.96 24.32 24.42
CA PHE A 281 -24.07 25.33 23.82
C PHE A 281 -24.77 26.64 23.46
N ASN A 282 -25.73 27.10 24.27
CA ASN A 282 -26.49 28.32 23.98
C ASN A 282 -25.69 29.65 23.96
N ASN A 283 -24.37 29.67 24.25
CA ASN A 283 -23.66 30.93 24.49
C ASN A 283 -22.31 31.18 23.79
N GLU A 284 -21.80 30.33 22.91
CA GLU A 284 -20.53 30.62 22.22
C GLU A 284 -20.64 30.39 20.71
N ALA A 285 -21.09 31.44 20.01
CA ALA A 285 -21.07 31.50 18.56
C ALA A 285 -19.61 31.52 18.06
N TYR A 286 -19.14 30.36 17.59
CA TYR A 286 -17.82 30.22 16.97
C TYR A 286 -17.79 31.04 15.66
N LYS A 287 -17.14 32.21 15.69
CA LYS A 287 -16.79 32.96 14.48
C LYS A 287 -15.64 32.23 13.79
N VAL A 288 -15.94 31.60 12.65
CA VAL A 288 -14.93 31.00 11.78
C VAL A 288 -14.23 32.14 11.05
N GLU A 289 -12.98 32.42 11.41
CA GLU A 289 -12.10 33.24 10.57
C GLU A 289 -11.77 32.46 9.30
N GLU A 290 -12.26 32.94 8.16
CA GLU A 290 -11.84 32.51 6.83
C GLU A 290 -10.37 32.90 6.62
N THR A 291 -9.45 32.06 7.09
CA THR A 291 -8.05 32.14 6.67
C THR A 291 -7.96 31.52 5.28
N GLU A 292 -7.81 32.39 4.29
CA GLU A 292 -7.56 32.04 2.88
C GLU A 292 -6.52 30.93 2.77
N PHE A 293 -6.97 29.76 2.32
CA PHE A 293 -6.13 28.62 2.03
C PHE A 293 -5.37 28.86 0.70
N ASN A 294 -4.39 29.74 0.74
CA ASN A 294 -3.59 30.17 -0.41
C ASN A 294 -2.49 29.13 -0.80
N ASN A 295 -2.82 27.84 -0.74
CA ASN A 295 -1.93 26.72 -1.04
C ASN A 295 -1.97 26.30 -2.53
N SER A 296 -2.61 27.06 -3.41
CA SER A 296 -2.68 26.78 -4.86
C SER A 296 -1.34 26.94 -5.59
N LYS A 297 -0.29 27.47 -4.93
CA LYS A 297 1.05 27.67 -5.51
C LYS A 297 1.92 26.40 -5.60
N SER A 298 1.39 25.20 -5.33
CA SER A 298 2.18 23.96 -5.36
C SER A 298 2.16 23.20 -6.68
N LEU A 299 1.42 23.68 -7.69
CA LEU A 299 1.25 23.01 -8.98
C LEU A 299 2.03 23.73 -10.09
N MET A 300 2.26 22.98 -11.17
CA MET A 300 2.93 23.43 -12.38
C MET A 300 2.29 24.67 -13.02
N THR A 301 3.13 25.50 -13.62
CA THR A 301 2.75 26.71 -14.38
C THR A 301 3.08 26.55 -15.87
N LEU A 302 2.47 27.36 -16.75
CA LEU A 302 2.78 27.36 -18.19
C LEU A 302 4.26 27.67 -18.51
N LYS A 303 4.98 28.34 -17.60
CA LYS A 303 6.42 28.60 -17.76
C LYS A 303 7.25 27.33 -17.62
N ASP A 304 6.81 26.36 -16.81
CA ASP A 304 7.54 25.12 -16.58
C ASP A 304 7.63 24.26 -17.85
N PHE A 305 6.57 24.26 -18.69
CA PHE A 305 6.52 23.58 -20.00
C PHE A 305 7.55 24.09 -21.01
N LYS A 306 8.17 25.24 -20.79
CA LYS A 306 9.19 25.78 -21.70
C LYS A 306 10.59 25.29 -21.36
N THR A 307 10.75 24.44 -20.33
CA THR A 307 12.08 24.00 -19.87
C THR A 307 12.39 22.57 -20.30
N THR A 308 13.58 22.34 -20.86
CA THR A 308 14.08 20.99 -21.21
C THR A 308 14.06 20.04 -20.01
N LYS A 309 14.35 20.57 -18.82
CA LYS A 309 14.27 19.85 -17.54
C LYS A 309 12.89 19.24 -17.32
N HIS A 310 11.83 19.93 -17.71
CA HIS A 310 10.47 19.46 -17.50
C HIS A 310 10.08 18.35 -18.49
N TYR A 311 10.44 18.48 -19.77
CA TYR A 311 10.27 17.41 -20.75
C TYR A 311 11.05 16.15 -20.39
N PHE A 312 12.27 16.30 -19.86
CA PHE A 312 13.05 15.17 -19.37
C PHE A 312 12.29 14.37 -18.31
N LYS A 313 11.69 15.04 -17.32
CA LYS A 313 10.88 14.37 -16.29
C LYS A 313 9.73 13.59 -16.91
N LEU A 314 9.02 14.20 -17.86
CA LEU A 314 7.87 13.58 -18.51
C LEU A 314 8.29 12.32 -19.28
N VAL A 315 9.35 12.42 -20.09
CA VAL A 315 9.85 11.30 -20.89
C VAL A 315 10.29 10.16 -19.97
N VAL A 316 11.06 10.45 -18.92
CA VAL A 316 11.51 9.41 -17.97
C VAL A 316 10.33 8.84 -17.18
N ALA A 317 9.36 9.66 -16.76
CA ALA A 317 8.14 9.19 -16.07
C ALA A 317 7.35 8.21 -16.95
N LEU A 318 7.04 8.59 -18.20
CA LEU A 318 6.26 7.76 -19.11
C LEU A 318 7.02 6.50 -19.54
N ALA A 319 8.30 6.63 -19.89
CA ALA A 319 9.12 5.49 -20.31
C ALA A 319 9.31 4.48 -19.16
N SER A 320 9.62 4.95 -17.95
CA SER A 320 9.75 4.07 -16.78
C SER A 320 8.44 3.39 -16.40
N ALA A 321 7.32 4.12 -16.41
CA ALA A 321 6.00 3.53 -16.16
C ALA A 321 5.65 2.47 -17.21
N ALA A 322 5.88 2.75 -18.49
CA ALA A 322 5.64 1.79 -19.58
C ALA A 322 6.51 0.54 -19.43
N MET A 323 7.80 0.69 -19.09
CA MET A 323 8.70 -0.46 -18.88
C MET A 323 8.33 -1.28 -17.64
N LEU A 324 7.87 -0.65 -16.56
CA LEU A 324 7.37 -1.36 -15.38
C LEU A 324 6.10 -2.16 -15.71
N VAL A 325 5.17 -1.58 -16.47
CA VAL A 325 3.97 -2.29 -16.95
C VAL A 325 4.35 -3.44 -17.87
N LEU A 326 5.30 -3.23 -18.80
CA LEU A 326 5.77 -4.28 -19.68
C LEU A 326 6.48 -5.41 -18.92
N ALA A 327 7.26 -5.08 -17.88
CA ALA A 327 7.90 -6.06 -17.01
C ALA A 327 6.85 -6.90 -16.27
N LEU A 328 5.83 -6.25 -15.68
CA LEU A 328 4.70 -6.95 -15.04
C LEU A 328 3.94 -7.84 -16.02
N TYR A 329 3.66 -7.33 -17.22
CA TYR A 329 3.02 -8.10 -18.29
C TYR A 329 3.87 -9.30 -18.70
N SER A 330 5.18 -9.14 -18.83
CA SER A 330 6.10 -10.23 -19.19
C SER A 330 6.15 -11.31 -18.09
N SER A 331 6.17 -10.89 -16.82
CA SER A 331 6.06 -11.81 -15.68
C SER A 331 4.71 -12.53 -15.64
N TYR A 332 3.62 -11.87 -16.03
CA TYR A 332 2.30 -12.49 -16.14
C TYR A 332 2.19 -13.44 -17.34
N ALA A 333 2.66 -13.04 -18.52
CA ALA A 333 2.63 -13.85 -19.73
C ALA A 333 3.47 -15.12 -19.58
N SER A 334 4.64 -15.01 -18.94
CA SER A 334 5.46 -16.18 -18.60
C SER A 334 4.79 -17.10 -17.58
N ALA A 335 3.96 -16.58 -16.67
CA ALA A 335 3.16 -17.40 -15.76
C ALA A 335 2.19 -18.36 -16.47
N ASN A 336 1.79 -18.04 -17.70
CA ASN A 336 0.81 -18.82 -18.45
C ASN A 336 1.43 -19.85 -19.41
N GLY A 337 2.72 -19.73 -19.75
CA GLY A 337 3.30 -20.41 -20.93
C GLY A 337 3.90 -21.81 -20.75
N ASP A 338 4.29 -22.25 -19.54
CA ASP A 338 5.01 -23.54 -19.38
C ASP A 338 5.01 -24.07 -17.92
N GLU A 339 5.12 -25.40 -17.73
CA GLU A 339 5.08 -26.07 -16.41
C GLU A 339 6.24 -25.68 -15.48
N GLY A 340 7.40 -25.35 -16.05
CA GLY A 340 8.59 -24.90 -15.31
C GLY A 340 8.59 -23.41 -14.91
N ASN A 341 7.51 -22.66 -15.15
CA ASN A 341 7.51 -21.22 -14.90
C ASN A 341 7.37 -20.86 -13.41
N ARG A 342 8.18 -19.89 -12.99
CA ARG A 342 8.40 -19.45 -11.60
C ARG A 342 7.25 -18.67 -10.99
N TYR A 343 6.21 -18.44 -11.79
CA TYR A 343 5.01 -17.69 -11.43
C TYR A 343 3.80 -18.61 -11.29
N ASN A 344 4.02 -19.92 -11.36
CA ASN A 344 3.00 -20.94 -11.21
C ASN A 344 2.63 -21.13 -9.74
N LYS A 345 1.33 -21.26 -9.47
CA LYS A 345 0.76 -21.82 -8.26
C LYS A 345 0.72 -23.33 -8.40
N PHE A 346 1.02 -23.99 -7.29
CA PHE A 346 1.15 -25.43 -7.22
C PHE A 346 0.22 -25.96 -6.14
N VAL A 347 -0.19 -27.20 -6.31
CA VAL A 347 -1.09 -27.93 -5.43
C VAL A 347 -0.56 -29.36 -5.33
N LEU A 348 -0.42 -29.89 -4.12
CA LEU A 348 -0.14 -31.30 -3.88
C LEU A 348 -1.47 -32.02 -3.67
N PHE A 349 -1.67 -33.15 -4.36
CA PHE A 349 -2.92 -33.89 -4.32
C PHE A 349 -3.05 -34.81 -3.09
N ASN A 350 -1.95 -35.46 -2.70
CA ASN A 350 -1.93 -36.33 -1.53
C ASN A 350 -0.69 -36.07 -0.66
N GLU A 351 -0.81 -36.38 0.63
CA GLU A 351 0.30 -36.38 1.58
C GLU A 351 1.29 -37.50 1.19
N GLY A 352 2.40 -37.15 0.56
CA GLY A 352 3.39 -38.09 0.03
C GLY A 352 3.61 -38.04 -1.48
N ASP A 353 2.80 -37.28 -2.24
CA ASP A 353 3.07 -37.04 -3.65
C ASP A 353 4.34 -36.19 -3.83
N GLU A 354 5.29 -36.68 -4.63
CA GLU A 354 6.54 -35.97 -4.95
C GLU A 354 6.36 -34.90 -6.04
N ASN A 355 5.19 -34.84 -6.70
CA ASN A 355 4.96 -34.02 -7.88
C ASN A 355 3.70 -33.14 -7.73
N PRO A 356 3.85 -31.84 -7.41
CA PRO A 356 2.73 -30.93 -7.34
C PRO A 356 2.15 -30.64 -8.72
N ILE A 357 0.83 -30.54 -8.79
CA ILE A 357 0.11 -30.14 -10.00
C ILE A 357 0.07 -28.62 -10.07
N ARG A 358 0.43 -28.08 -11.23
CA ARG A 358 0.29 -26.66 -11.56
C ARG A 358 -1.18 -26.31 -11.70
N ILE A 359 -1.67 -25.35 -10.90
CA ILE A 359 -3.04 -24.82 -11.01
C ILE A 359 -3.11 -23.46 -11.75
N GLY A 360 -1.98 -23.02 -12.31
CA GLY A 360 -1.85 -21.79 -13.11
C GLY A 360 -1.04 -20.71 -12.41
N GLY A 361 -0.73 -19.60 -13.09
CA GLY A 361 -0.07 -18.43 -12.50
C GLY A 361 -0.92 -17.18 -12.71
N ASP A 362 -1.01 -16.33 -11.68
CA ASP A 362 -1.90 -15.17 -11.73
C ASP A 362 -1.19 -13.81 -11.71
N LEU A 363 -1.92 -12.76 -12.11
CA LEU A 363 -1.42 -11.39 -12.08
C LEU A 363 -0.96 -10.99 -10.68
N ILE A 364 -1.60 -11.49 -9.62
CA ILE A 364 -1.26 -11.18 -8.23
C ILE A 364 0.07 -11.84 -7.84
N THR A 365 0.32 -13.09 -8.21
CA THR A 365 1.58 -13.81 -8.03
C THR A 365 2.69 -13.14 -8.82
N SER A 366 2.43 -12.73 -10.06
CA SER A 366 3.40 -11.95 -10.85
C SER A 366 3.69 -10.59 -10.21
N TRP A 367 2.67 -9.91 -9.67
CA TRP A 367 2.84 -8.65 -8.94
C TRP A 367 3.59 -8.86 -7.62
N ASN A 368 3.32 -9.93 -6.90
CA ASN A 368 3.98 -10.27 -5.65
C ASN A 368 5.45 -10.57 -5.86
N PHE A 369 5.74 -11.34 -6.91
CA PHE A 369 7.11 -11.57 -7.33
C PHE A 369 7.80 -10.25 -7.67
N ALA A 370 7.19 -9.44 -8.55
CA ALA A 370 7.75 -8.17 -8.96
C ALA A 370 7.97 -7.21 -7.78
N LEU A 371 6.96 -7.03 -6.93
CA LEU A 371 7.07 -6.24 -5.70
C LEU A 371 8.00 -6.88 -4.68
N GLY A 372 8.25 -8.18 -4.75
CA GLY A 372 9.27 -8.87 -3.95
C GLY A 372 10.70 -8.52 -4.37
N MET A 373 10.91 -8.02 -5.59
CA MET A 373 12.24 -7.64 -6.10
C MET A 373 12.61 -6.21 -5.69
N PHE A 374 13.72 -6.03 -4.99
CA PHE A 374 14.27 -4.71 -4.66
C PHE A 374 14.45 -3.83 -5.90
N THR A 375 14.94 -4.41 -7.01
CA THR A 375 15.18 -3.69 -8.27
C THR A 375 13.90 -3.18 -8.93
N PHE A 376 12.79 -3.88 -8.77
CA PHE A 376 11.49 -3.41 -9.24
C PHE A 376 10.95 -2.29 -8.34
N GLN A 377 11.04 -2.46 -7.01
CA GLN A 377 10.60 -1.43 -6.06
C GLN A 377 11.38 -0.11 -6.22
N SER A 378 12.70 -0.18 -6.42
CA SER A 378 13.54 1.01 -6.63
C SER A 378 13.19 1.72 -7.95
N ASN A 379 12.93 0.98 -9.03
CA ASN A 379 12.43 1.54 -10.30
C ASN A 379 11.03 2.16 -10.15
N LEU A 380 10.15 1.52 -9.39
CA LEU A 380 8.83 2.07 -9.08
C LEU A 380 8.94 3.40 -8.31
N LEU A 381 9.86 3.51 -7.35
CA LEU A 381 10.15 4.76 -6.64
C LEU A 381 10.65 5.84 -7.60
N VAL A 382 11.55 5.52 -8.54
CA VAL A 382 12.04 6.46 -9.56
C VAL A 382 10.90 6.93 -10.46
N SER A 383 10.06 6.02 -10.95
CA SER A 383 8.92 6.35 -11.80
C SER A 383 7.93 7.26 -11.07
N ALA A 384 7.51 6.88 -9.87
CA ALA A 384 6.63 7.68 -9.02
C ALA A 384 7.24 9.06 -8.71
N TRP A 385 8.55 9.12 -8.45
CA TRP A 385 9.26 10.36 -8.17
C TRP A 385 9.20 11.31 -9.37
N PHE A 386 9.51 10.82 -10.58
CA PHE A 386 9.45 11.64 -11.79
C PHE A 386 8.02 12.09 -12.13
N ILE A 387 7.00 11.26 -11.91
CA ILE A 387 5.59 11.66 -12.07
C ILE A 387 5.24 12.82 -11.12
N VAL A 388 5.58 12.69 -9.84
CA VAL A 388 5.29 13.75 -8.84
C VAL A 388 6.11 15.01 -9.11
N ALA A 389 7.38 14.86 -9.52
CA ALA A 389 8.26 15.97 -9.88
C ALA A 389 7.80 16.69 -11.15
N PHE A 390 7.21 15.98 -12.11
CA PHE A 390 6.56 16.54 -13.29
C PHE A 390 5.34 17.37 -12.88
N ILE A 391 4.39 16.79 -12.14
CA ILE A 391 3.16 17.48 -11.70
C ILE A 391 3.45 18.77 -10.92
N LYS A 392 4.55 18.80 -10.13
CA LYS A 392 4.96 19.97 -9.34
C LYS A 392 5.77 21.02 -10.09
N GLY A 393 6.21 20.75 -11.34
CA GLY A 393 7.00 21.69 -12.12
C GLY A 393 8.27 22.15 -11.39
N GLY A 394 8.50 23.47 -11.34
CA GLY A 394 9.62 24.08 -10.61
C GLY A 394 9.55 23.98 -9.07
N ASN A 395 8.41 23.58 -8.50
CA ASN A 395 8.21 23.47 -7.05
C ASN A 395 8.43 22.06 -6.49
N GLU A 396 9.06 21.15 -7.25
CA GLU A 396 9.29 19.76 -6.85
C GLU A 396 9.92 19.60 -5.46
N HIS A 397 10.89 20.44 -5.11
CA HIS A 397 11.65 20.41 -3.86
C HIS A 397 10.81 20.65 -2.61
N LYS A 398 9.64 21.29 -2.75
CA LYS A 398 8.70 21.54 -1.65
C LYS A 398 7.85 20.33 -1.29
N GLY A 399 7.92 19.27 -2.09
CA GLY A 399 7.15 18.06 -1.87
C GLY A 399 7.69 17.17 -0.76
N LYS A 400 6.82 16.55 0.03
CA LYS A 400 7.24 15.56 1.05
C LYS A 400 8.01 14.36 0.44
N PHE A 401 7.57 13.86 -0.72
CA PHE A 401 8.20 12.74 -1.42
C PHE A 401 9.34 13.14 -2.38
N THR A 402 9.30 14.37 -2.87
CA THR A 402 10.26 14.91 -3.84
C THR A 402 11.24 15.90 -3.20
N ASN A 403 11.39 15.88 -1.87
CA ASN A 403 12.35 16.71 -1.17
C ASN A 403 13.78 16.16 -1.34
N TYR A 404 14.76 16.93 -0.87
CA TYR A 404 16.16 16.61 -1.07
C TYR A 404 16.55 15.24 -0.47
N GLN A 405 16.10 14.95 0.75
CA GLN A 405 16.47 13.72 1.47
C GLN A 405 15.89 12.48 0.79
N TRP A 406 14.63 12.52 0.38
CA TRP A 406 14.01 11.43 -0.38
C TRP A 406 14.64 11.27 -1.75
N SER A 407 14.94 12.36 -2.45
CA SER A 407 15.58 12.31 -3.77
C SER A 407 17.00 11.72 -3.68
N LEU A 408 17.73 12.05 -2.61
CA LEU A 408 19.04 11.46 -2.31
C LEU A 408 18.91 9.96 -2.02
N ALA A 409 17.96 9.56 -1.17
CA ALA A 409 17.72 8.17 -0.81
C ALA A 409 17.33 7.32 -2.04
N ILE A 410 16.39 7.80 -2.85
CA ILE A 410 15.95 7.13 -4.09
C ILE A 410 17.11 7.01 -5.08
N SER A 411 17.93 8.07 -5.20
CA SER A 411 19.16 8.01 -6.01
C SER A 411 20.12 6.94 -5.50
N GLY A 412 20.29 6.80 -4.18
CA GLY A 412 21.08 5.71 -3.59
C GLY A 412 20.50 4.32 -3.91
N TYR A 413 19.19 4.12 -3.72
CA TYR A 413 18.53 2.82 -3.95
C TYR A 413 18.64 2.37 -5.41
N ILE A 414 18.44 3.32 -6.34
CA ILE A 414 18.55 3.00 -7.76
C ILE A 414 20.03 2.78 -8.18
N THR A 415 21.00 3.40 -7.50
CA THR A 415 22.43 3.09 -7.70
C THR A 415 22.78 1.69 -7.24
N VAL A 416 22.23 1.21 -6.11
CA VAL A 416 22.39 -0.20 -5.69
C VAL A 416 21.84 -1.13 -6.78
N THR A 417 20.66 -0.81 -7.32
CA THR A 417 20.06 -1.56 -8.43
C THR A 417 20.95 -1.59 -9.66
N PHE A 418 21.49 -0.43 -10.05
CA PHE A 418 22.42 -0.28 -11.17
C PHE A 418 23.67 -1.13 -10.99
N ILE A 419 24.32 -1.06 -9.83
CA ILE A 419 25.57 -1.78 -9.55
C ILE A 419 25.31 -3.29 -9.49
N ILE A 420 24.30 -3.73 -8.74
CA ILE A 420 24.02 -5.18 -8.59
C ILE A 420 23.68 -5.78 -9.96
N PHE A 421 22.84 -5.13 -10.75
CA PHE A 421 22.49 -5.67 -12.06
C PHE A 421 23.68 -5.68 -13.01
N ASN A 422 24.37 -4.54 -13.21
CA ASN A 422 25.41 -4.44 -14.23
C ASN A 422 26.72 -5.15 -13.83
N CYS A 423 27.07 -5.15 -12.54
CA CYS A 423 28.35 -5.67 -12.07
C CYS A 423 28.27 -7.09 -11.52
N LEU A 424 27.08 -7.57 -11.11
CA LEU A 424 26.92 -8.94 -10.58
C LEU A 424 26.04 -9.79 -11.47
N MET A 425 24.82 -9.36 -11.79
CA MET A 425 23.87 -10.22 -12.53
C MET A 425 24.22 -10.36 -14.01
N LEU A 426 24.54 -9.26 -14.68
CA LEU A 426 24.78 -9.25 -16.12
C LEU A 426 25.97 -10.13 -16.55
N PRO A 427 27.13 -10.10 -15.85
CA PRO A 427 28.21 -11.03 -16.14
C PRO A 427 27.79 -12.49 -15.97
N THR A 428 27.07 -12.82 -14.90
CA THR A 428 26.58 -14.19 -14.66
C THR A 428 25.64 -14.66 -15.76
N ILE A 429 24.72 -13.80 -16.20
CA ILE A 429 23.79 -14.08 -17.31
C ILE A 429 24.56 -14.33 -18.61
N HIS A 430 25.58 -13.52 -18.89
CA HIS A 430 26.39 -13.67 -20.10
C HIS A 430 27.20 -14.97 -20.09
N THR A 431 27.78 -15.34 -18.93
CA THR A 431 28.49 -16.61 -18.78
C THR A 431 27.56 -17.82 -18.86
N ALA A 432 26.36 -17.74 -18.29
CA ALA A 432 25.39 -18.84 -18.29
C ALA A 432 24.64 -19.00 -19.63
N GLY A 433 24.69 -18.00 -20.52
CA GLY A 433 23.97 -17.98 -21.81
C GLY A 433 22.44 -17.97 -21.67
N THR A 434 21.93 -18.01 -20.45
CA THR A 434 20.51 -18.06 -20.13
C THR A 434 20.22 -17.08 -19.01
N VAL A 435 19.05 -16.45 -19.10
CA VAL A 435 18.43 -15.79 -17.97
C VAL A 435 17.44 -16.78 -17.45
N ASP A 436 17.68 -17.23 -16.23
CA ASP A 436 16.66 -17.96 -15.52
C ASP A 436 16.26 -19.32 -16.13
N GLY A 437 17.14 -19.89 -16.97
CA GLY A 437 16.91 -21.11 -17.75
C GLY A 437 16.41 -20.84 -19.18
N ASN A 438 16.01 -19.61 -19.49
CA ASN A 438 15.53 -19.20 -20.81
C ASN A 438 16.58 -18.39 -21.58
N GLN A 439 16.54 -18.43 -22.91
CA GLN A 439 17.40 -17.58 -23.73
C GLN A 439 17.05 -16.10 -23.53
N ALA A 440 18.08 -15.26 -23.42
CA ALA A 440 17.92 -13.81 -23.29
C ALA A 440 17.45 -13.21 -24.62
N THR A 441 16.15 -12.91 -24.74
CA THR A 441 15.58 -12.29 -25.94
C THR A 441 15.99 -10.81 -26.06
N LEU A 442 15.90 -10.25 -27.27
CA LEU A 442 16.16 -8.81 -27.49
C LEU A 442 15.22 -7.93 -26.65
N SER A 443 13.94 -8.31 -26.53
CA SER A 443 12.98 -7.59 -25.70
C SER A 443 13.38 -7.61 -24.23
N TRP A 444 13.82 -8.75 -23.71
CA TRP A 444 14.34 -8.86 -22.35
C TRP A 444 15.54 -7.93 -22.14
N TRP A 445 16.48 -7.90 -23.08
CA TRP A 445 17.66 -7.02 -23.02
C TRP A 445 17.27 -5.54 -22.98
N ILE A 446 16.39 -5.09 -23.87
CA ILE A 446 15.94 -3.69 -23.92
C ILE A 446 15.29 -3.28 -22.60
N VAL A 447 14.35 -4.10 -22.10
CA VAL A 447 13.65 -3.81 -20.84
C VAL A 447 14.62 -3.74 -19.67
N ASN A 448 15.54 -4.70 -19.56
CA ASN A 448 16.48 -4.75 -18.44
C ASN A 448 17.54 -3.65 -18.50
N ILE A 449 18.06 -3.29 -19.68
CA ILE A 449 18.98 -2.15 -19.81
C ILE A 449 18.29 -0.84 -19.48
N LEU A 450 17.03 -0.65 -19.88
CA LEU A 450 16.28 0.55 -19.53
C LEU A 450 16.07 0.64 -18.00
N LEU A 451 15.57 -0.42 -17.38
CA LEU A 451 15.25 -0.46 -15.94
C LEU A 451 16.49 -0.46 -15.04
N HIS A 452 17.59 -1.08 -15.46
CA HIS A 452 18.74 -1.29 -14.59
C HIS A 452 19.96 -0.47 -14.97
N THR A 453 19.91 0.29 -16.07
CA THR A 453 21.02 1.17 -16.50
C THR A 453 20.54 2.57 -16.85
N VAL A 454 19.64 2.71 -17.82
CA VAL A 454 19.25 4.03 -18.34
C VAL A 454 18.49 4.84 -17.29
N PHE A 455 17.40 4.32 -16.71
CA PHE A 455 16.62 5.07 -15.70
C PHE A 455 17.40 5.36 -14.41
N PRO A 456 18.22 4.42 -13.88
CA PRO A 456 19.15 4.75 -12.80
C PRO A 456 20.06 5.94 -13.12
N LEU A 457 20.71 5.93 -14.29
CA LEU A 457 21.57 7.03 -14.71
C LEU A 457 20.79 8.33 -14.91
N CYS A 458 19.57 8.28 -15.45
CA CYS A 458 18.69 9.43 -15.56
C CYS A 458 18.35 10.03 -14.20
N MET A 459 18.02 9.20 -13.19
CA MET A 459 17.72 9.66 -11.83
C MET A 459 18.96 10.30 -11.18
N ILE A 460 20.11 9.63 -11.25
CA ILE A 460 21.38 10.12 -10.68
C ILE A 460 21.78 11.44 -11.35
N PHE A 461 21.76 11.50 -12.68
CA PHE A 461 22.05 12.70 -13.45
C PHE A 461 21.11 13.84 -13.06
N TYR A 462 19.81 13.58 -13.05
CA TYR A 462 18.81 14.58 -12.68
C TYR A 462 19.06 15.12 -11.27
N PHE A 463 19.26 14.23 -10.30
CA PHE A 463 19.45 14.61 -8.90
C PHE A 463 20.72 15.46 -8.71
N VAL A 464 21.84 15.08 -9.34
CA VAL A 464 23.12 15.78 -9.18
C VAL A 464 23.12 17.13 -9.92
N PHE A 465 22.60 17.18 -11.14
CA PHE A 465 22.78 18.34 -12.02
C PHE A 465 21.57 19.27 -12.11
N TRP A 466 20.35 18.77 -11.97
CA TRP A 466 19.13 19.55 -12.24
C TRP A 466 18.22 19.76 -11.04
N TYR A 467 18.27 18.91 -10.02
CA TYR A 467 17.40 19.06 -8.86
C TYR A 467 17.63 20.40 -8.14
N LYS A 468 16.55 21.09 -7.78
CA LYS A 468 16.65 22.40 -7.11
C LYS A 468 17.10 22.21 -5.67
N LYS A 469 18.20 22.85 -5.31
CA LYS A 469 18.90 22.63 -4.05
C LYS A 469 18.43 23.65 -3.01
N GLU A 470 17.45 23.25 -2.20
CA GLU A 470 17.04 24.00 -1.01
C GLU A 470 17.22 23.12 0.22
N ASN A 471 17.74 23.67 1.31
CA ASN A 471 17.95 22.98 2.59
C ASN A 471 18.80 21.70 2.51
N PHE A 472 19.82 21.68 1.64
CA PHE A 472 20.78 20.59 1.57
C PHE A 472 21.88 20.84 2.61
N GLY A 473 22.01 19.92 3.56
CA GLY A 473 23.03 20.02 4.61
C GLY A 473 24.43 19.68 4.11
N THR A 474 25.44 19.99 4.91
CA THR A 474 26.81 19.53 4.63
C THR A 474 26.87 18.00 4.57
N THR A 475 27.87 17.42 3.89
CA THR A 475 28.06 15.95 3.91
C THR A 475 28.29 15.45 5.34
N LYS A 476 28.90 16.26 6.22
CA LYS A 476 29.01 15.96 7.65
C LYS A 476 27.65 15.88 8.35
N GLU A 477 26.71 16.77 8.01
CA GLU A 477 25.33 16.70 8.54
C GLU A 477 24.54 15.50 7.99
N LEU A 478 24.85 15.03 6.78
CA LEU A 478 24.29 13.78 6.28
C LEU A 478 24.65 12.63 7.23
N PHE A 479 25.91 12.58 7.69
CA PHE A 479 26.38 11.64 8.71
C PHE A 479 25.87 11.89 10.14
N SER A 480 24.95 12.84 10.34
CA SER A 480 24.18 12.82 11.58
C SER A 480 23.45 11.47 11.68
N LYS A 481 23.55 10.80 12.84
CA LYS A 481 23.05 9.42 13.04
C LYS A 481 21.64 9.22 12.48
N ARG A 482 20.76 10.22 12.57
CA ARG A 482 19.35 10.12 12.13
C ARG A 482 19.17 10.05 10.60
N ARG A 483 19.94 10.79 9.79
CA ARG A 483 19.71 10.88 8.33
C ARG A 483 20.24 9.66 7.60
N VAL A 484 21.46 9.22 7.90
CA VAL A 484 22.02 7.97 7.34
C VAL A 484 21.16 6.78 7.75
N ILE A 485 20.74 6.69 9.02
CA ILE A 485 19.83 5.61 9.46
C ILE A 485 18.54 5.60 8.64
N ALA A 486 17.96 6.76 8.35
CA ALA A 486 16.76 6.82 7.52
C ALA A 486 16.99 6.28 6.10
N ILE A 487 18.14 6.58 5.47
CA ILE A 487 18.49 6.06 4.14
C ILE A 487 18.70 4.54 4.17
N ILE A 488 19.45 4.01 5.13
CA ILE A 488 19.72 2.56 5.20
C ILE A 488 18.51 1.76 5.70
N SER A 489 17.54 2.41 6.37
CA SER A 489 16.41 1.72 6.97
C SER A 489 15.56 0.96 5.96
N TYR A 490 15.32 1.53 4.77
CA TYR A 490 14.46 0.90 3.77
C TYR A 490 15.01 -0.45 3.25
N PRO A 491 16.27 -0.57 2.80
CA PRO A 491 16.86 -1.87 2.46
C PRO A 491 16.86 -2.89 3.60
N ILE A 492 17.06 -2.44 4.85
CA ILE A 492 17.00 -3.30 6.03
C ILE A 492 15.57 -3.83 6.22
N PHE A 493 14.58 -2.94 6.20
CA PHE A 493 13.17 -3.33 6.28
C PHE A 493 12.75 -4.24 5.13
N TYR A 494 13.24 -3.98 3.92
CA TYR A 494 13.04 -4.84 2.76
C TYR A 494 13.62 -6.24 2.99
N ALA A 495 14.88 -6.35 3.45
CA ALA A 495 15.51 -7.63 3.72
C ALA A 495 14.76 -8.42 4.79
N LEU A 496 14.34 -7.76 5.88
CA LEU A 496 13.52 -8.35 6.93
C LEU A 496 12.15 -8.80 6.40
N PHE A 497 11.49 -7.97 5.61
CA PHE A 497 10.20 -8.30 5.00
C PHE A 497 10.30 -9.54 4.12
N ILE A 498 11.31 -9.62 3.24
CA ILE A 498 11.51 -10.78 2.37
C ILE A 498 11.89 -12.03 3.16
N LEU A 499 12.70 -11.90 4.21
CA LEU A 499 13.04 -13.03 5.07
C LEU A 499 11.79 -13.59 5.76
N VAL A 500 11.01 -12.72 6.40
CA VAL A 500 9.77 -13.10 7.09
C VAL A 500 8.78 -13.71 6.10
N ARG A 501 8.58 -13.06 4.94
CA ARG A 501 7.76 -13.61 3.86
C ARG A 501 8.24 -14.99 3.45
N GLY A 502 9.51 -15.14 3.09
CA GLY A 502 10.07 -16.41 2.62
C GLY A 502 9.93 -17.55 3.64
N GLU A 503 10.15 -17.28 4.93
CA GLU A 503 9.97 -18.28 5.99
C GLU A 503 8.51 -18.67 6.23
N ILE A 504 7.58 -17.69 6.17
CA ILE A 504 6.14 -17.98 6.23
C ILE A 504 5.73 -18.88 5.07
N LEU A 505 6.19 -18.57 3.86
CA LEU A 505 5.86 -19.33 2.67
C LEU A 505 6.48 -20.72 2.69
N PHE A 506 7.74 -20.83 3.14
CA PHE A 506 8.42 -22.10 3.33
C PHE A 506 7.67 -23.01 4.31
N ALA A 507 7.22 -22.45 5.45
CA ALA A 507 6.40 -23.18 6.41
C ALA A 507 5.05 -23.60 5.81
N SER A 508 4.43 -22.74 5.00
CA SER A 508 3.17 -23.08 4.31
C SER A 508 3.31 -24.19 3.29
N TRP A 509 4.52 -24.41 2.76
CA TRP A 509 4.82 -25.42 1.74
C TRP A 509 5.40 -26.69 2.33
N GLY A 510 5.00 -27.03 3.56
CA GLY A 510 5.46 -28.24 4.24
C GLY A 510 6.98 -28.30 4.43
N GLN A 511 7.66 -27.15 4.48
CA GLN A 511 9.12 -27.07 4.58
C GLN A 511 9.87 -27.70 3.40
N ASN A 512 9.25 -27.78 2.21
CA ASN A 512 9.91 -28.31 1.02
C ASN A 512 10.84 -27.26 0.39
N TYR A 513 12.15 -27.46 0.56
CA TYR A 513 13.16 -26.52 0.08
C TYR A 513 13.26 -26.46 -1.45
N TRP A 514 13.07 -27.58 -2.16
CA TRP A 514 13.19 -27.61 -3.62
C TRP A 514 12.12 -26.76 -4.29
N TYR A 515 10.86 -26.88 -3.86
CA TYR A 515 9.78 -26.00 -4.34
C TYR A 515 10.01 -24.56 -3.95
N SER A 516 10.39 -24.32 -2.70
CA SER A 516 10.65 -22.98 -2.18
C SER A 516 11.72 -22.24 -2.96
N LYS A 517 12.75 -22.97 -3.41
CA LYS A 517 13.79 -22.47 -4.32
C LYS A 517 13.23 -22.25 -5.73
N GLY A 518 12.47 -23.21 -6.28
CA GLY A 518 11.88 -23.13 -7.62
C GLY A 518 10.91 -21.96 -7.82
N ALA A 519 10.16 -21.60 -6.79
CA ALA A 519 9.21 -20.50 -6.84
C ALA A 519 9.73 -19.17 -6.27
N TRP A 520 11.04 -19.09 -6.00
CA TRP A 520 11.70 -17.83 -5.68
C TRP A 520 11.13 -17.14 -4.43
N LEU A 521 10.85 -17.91 -3.37
CA LEU A 521 10.39 -17.37 -2.09
C LEU A 521 11.34 -16.30 -1.55
N TRP A 522 12.64 -16.51 -1.78
CA TRP A 522 13.70 -15.53 -1.59
C TRP A 522 14.20 -15.10 -2.97
N PRO A 523 13.89 -13.88 -3.44
CA PRO A 523 14.20 -13.47 -4.80
C PRO A 523 15.68 -13.27 -5.08
N TYR A 524 16.50 -13.28 -4.03
CA TYR A 524 17.96 -13.23 -4.13
C TYR A 524 18.61 -14.34 -3.30
N PRO A 525 19.71 -14.94 -3.78
CA PRO A 525 20.38 -16.05 -3.09
C PRO A 525 20.90 -15.66 -1.70
N PHE A 526 21.28 -14.39 -1.52
CA PHE A 526 21.75 -13.86 -0.23
C PHE A 526 20.60 -13.53 0.75
N LEU A 527 19.34 -13.58 0.31
CA LEU A 527 18.17 -13.48 1.21
C LEU A 527 17.65 -14.86 1.63
N ASN A 528 18.09 -15.93 0.95
CA ASN A 528 17.75 -17.30 1.30
C ASN A 528 18.62 -17.77 2.46
N VAL A 529 18.13 -17.60 3.69
CA VAL A 529 18.84 -18.00 4.92
C VAL A 529 19.06 -19.51 5.03
N ARG A 530 18.32 -20.31 4.24
CA ARG A 530 18.41 -21.77 4.19
C ARG A 530 19.39 -22.28 3.13
N ASN A 531 19.87 -21.41 2.24
CA ASN A 531 20.88 -21.78 1.25
C ASN A 531 22.27 -21.89 1.90
N SER A 532 23.08 -22.86 1.50
CA SER A 532 24.43 -23.09 2.04
C SER A 532 25.58 -22.69 1.10
N GLY A 533 25.30 -21.96 0.00
CA GLY A 533 26.27 -21.86 -1.10
C GLY A 533 26.56 -20.47 -1.68
N TRP A 534 26.02 -19.36 -1.17
CA TRP A 534 26.33 -18.06 -1.78
C TRP A 534 27.71 -17.56 -1.35
N LEU A 535 28.66 -17.53 -2.30
CA LEU A 535 30.09 -17.24 -2.04
C LEU A 535 30.73 -18.18 -1.01
N GLY A 536 30.21 -19.41 -0.87
CA GLY A 536 30.65 -20.36 0.14
C GLY A 536 30.24 -20.01 1.58
N LEU A 537 29.40 -18.99 1.77
CA LEU A 537 28.86 -18.62 3.08
C LEU A 537 27.53 -19.34 3.35
N PRO A 538 27.25 -19.70 4.62
CA PRO A 538 25.90 -20.11 5.01
C PRO A 538 24.92 -18.95 4.78
N GLY A 539 23.65 -19.23 4.52
CA GLY A 539 22.65 -18.24 4.10
C GLY A 539 22.48 -17.05 5.04
N TRP A 540 22.54 -17.27 6.35
CA TRP A 540 22.54 -16.17 7.33
C TRP A 540 23.81 -15.29 7.23
N GLY A 541 24.97 -15.88 6.93
CA GLY A 541 26.23 -15.17 6.72
C GLY A 541 26.21 -14.38 5.41
N ALA A 542 25.65 -14.97 4.34
CA ALA A 542 25.39 -14.31 3.07
C ALA A 542 24.49 -13.07 3.23
N LEU A 543 23.43 -13.19 4.03
CA LEU A 543 22.53 -12.08 4.36
C LEU A 543 23.25 -10.93 5.06
N ILE A 544 24.02 -11.22 6.12
CA ILE A 544 24.77 -10.21 6.88
C ILE A 544 25.76 -9.50 5.95
N PHE A 545 26.50 -10.25 5.14
CA PHE A 545 27.45 -9.71 4.17
C PHE A 545 26.75 -8.80 3.16
N ALA A 546 25.64 -9.25 2.56
CA ALA A 546 24.89 -8.48 1.58
C ALA A 546 24.32 -7.18 2.17
N VAL A 547 23.75 -7.21 3.38
CA VAL A 547 23.25 -6.02 4.06
C VAL A 547 24.38 -5.04 4.35
N GLY A 548 25.55 -5.51 4.79
CA GLY A 548 26.73 -4.68 5.02
C GLY A 548 27.26 -4.04 3.73
N LEU A 549 27.35 -4.81 2.64
CA LEU A 549 27.79 -4.34 1.34
C LEU A 549 26.83 -3.28 0.76
N ILE A 550 25.52 -3.57 0.75
CA ILE A 550 24.49 -2.64 0.27
C ILE A 550 24.49 -1.35 1.10
N SER A 551 24.58 -1.46 2.42
CA SER A 551 24.66 -0.29 3.31
C SER A 551 25.90 0.57 3.00
N SER A 552 27.04 -0.07 2.74
CA SER A 552 28.28 0.61 2.38
C SER A 552 28.17 1.34 1.04
N ILE A 553 27.57 0.70 0.02
CA ILE A 553 27.28 1.32 -1.27
C ILE A 553 26.36 2.53 -1.10
N LEU A 554 25.27 2.40 -0.32
CA LEU A 554 24.33 3.50 -0.08
C LEU A 554 24.96 4.68 0.62
N ILE A 555 25.74 4.44 1.67
CA ILE A 555 26.42 5.50 2.42
C ILE A 555 27.46 6.19 1.52
N GLY A 556 28.26 5.41 0.79
CA GLY A 556 29.30 5.92 -0.11
C GLY A 556 28.71 6.77 -1.23
N THR A 557 27.73 6.24 -1.95
CA THR A 557 27.07 6.92 -3.09
C THR A 557 26.26 8.13 -2.65
N SER A 558 25.50 8.05 -1.55
CA SER A 558 24.76 9.20 -1.01
C SER A 558 25.72 10.32 -0.58
N SER A 559 26.84 9.97 0.04
CA SER A 559 27.88 10.93 0.41
C SER A 559 28.51 11.59 -0.83
N LEU A 560 28.80 10.79 -1.86
CA LEU A 560 29.34 11.27 -3.13
C LEU A 560 28.37 12.22 -3.84
N TYR A 561 27.07 11.89 -3.88
CA TYR A 561 26.06 12.74 -4.50
C TYR A 561 25.85 14.03 -3.71
N ASN A 562 25.75 13.96 -2.38
CA ASN A 562 25.64 15.16 -1.54
C ASN A 562 26.87 16.07 -1.71
N TRP A 563 28.08 15.49 -1.74
CA TRP A 563 29.30 16.24 -2.03
C TRP A 563 29.30 16.87 -3.42
N SER A 564 28.89 16.12 -4.45
CA SER A 564 28.83 16.62 -5.83
C SER A 564 27.85 17.80 -5.95
N VAL A 565 26.67 17.67 -5.34
CA VAL A 565 25.65 18.72 -5.27
C VAL A 565 26.21 19.97 -4.57
N ASN A 566 26.84 19.79 -3.40
CA ASN A 566 27.49 20.87 -2.64
C ASN A 566 28.53 21.62 -3.48
N LYS A 567 29.43 20.86 -4.12
CA LYS A 567 30.51 21.43 -4.93
C LYS A 567 29.99 22.21 -6.13
N LEU A 568 28.98 21.68 -6.82
CA LEU A 568 28.34 22.37 -7.94
C LEU A 568 27.65 23.67 -7.49
N GLU A 569 27.07 23.69 -6.29
CA GLU A 569 26.40 24.89 -5.77
C GLU A 569 27.36 25.99 -5.35
N LEU A 570 28.43 25.62 -4.63
CA LEU A 570 29.50 26.58 -4.31
C LEU A 570 30.08 27.22 -5.57
N LYS A 571 30.27 26.43 -6.64
CA LYS A 571 30.73 26.94 -7.93
C LYS A 571 29.72 27.89 -8.59
N ALA A 572 28.42 27.63 -8.44
CA ALA A 572 27.37 28.50 -8.98
C ALA A 572 27.33 29.84 -8.22
N ASN A 573 27.36 29.81 -6.88
CA ASN A 573 27.31 31.01 -6.04
C ASN A 573 28.56 31.90 -6.22
N ASN A 574 29.75 31.30 -6.28
CA ASN A 574 30.99 32.04 -6.52
C ASN A 574 31.02 32.75 -7.89
N LYS A 575 30.31 32.22 -8.89
CA LYS A 575 30.17 32.90 -10.20
C LYS A 575 29.27 34.13 -10.12
N VAL A 576 28.23 34.10 -9.28
CA VAL A 576 27.32 35.24 -9.07
C VAL A 576 28.06 36.38 -8.36
N GLU A 577 28.86 36.07 -7.34
CA GLU A 577 29.65 37.08 -6.62
C GLU A 577 30.75 37.73 -7.46
N LYS A 578 31.34 36.98 -8.40
CA LYS A 578 32.40 37.49 -9.30
C LYS A 578 31.88 38.32 -10.47
N GLN A 579 30.56 38.37 -10.72
CA GLN A 579 30.06 39.32 -11.71
C GLN A 579 30.26 40.73 -11.13
N PRO A 580 31.08 41.60 -11.78
CA PRO A 580 31.33 42.93 -11.27
C PRO A 580 29.97 43.56 -11.06
N LYS A 581 29.69 44.01 -9.83
CA LYS A 581 28.50 44.82 -9.56
C LYS A 581 28.51 45.89 -10.62
N LYS A 582 27.65 45.78 -11.64
CA LYS A 582 27.46 46.85 -12.62
C LYS A 582 27.17 48.03 -11.74
N VAL A 583 28.12 48.94 -11.63
CA VAL A 583 27.92 50.20 -10.94
C VAL A 583 26.82 50.83 -11.76
N ILE A 584 25.58 50.67 -11.27
CA ILE A 584 24.46 51.44 -11.76
C ILE A 584 24.88 52.84 -11.40
N LYS A 585 25.57 53.51 -12.32
CA LYS A 585 25.66 54.96 -12.32
C LYS A 585 24.20 55.39 -12.33
N LYS A 586 23.66 55.66 -11.14
CA LYS A 586 22.45 56.46 -11.02
C LYS A 586 22.82 57.73 -11.76
N ASP A 587 22.28 57.90 -12.95
CA ASP A 587 22.28 59.20 -13.60
C ASP A 587 21.44 60.12 -12.74
N THR A 588 22.07 60.72 -11.73
CA THR A 588 21.50 61.77 -10.87
C THR A 588 21.39 63.10 -11.62
N LYS A 589 21.34 63.08 -12.96
CA LYS A 589 21.10 64.26 -13.80
C LYS A 589 19.63 64.29 -14.23
N LYS A 590 18.76 64.83 -13.36
CA LYS A 590 17.58 65.67 -13.69
C LYS A 590 16.61 65.71 -12.50
N ALA A 591 16.93 66.52 -11.50
CA ALA A 591 15.94 67.06 -10.55
C ALA A 591 16.41 68.41 -9.96
N ALA A 592 17.15 69.21 -10.74
CA ALA A 592 17.57 70.57 -10.36
C ALA A 592 17.02 71.64 -11.34
N ASN A 593 15.91 71.36 -12.02
CA ASN A 593 15.13 72.34 -12.77
C ASN A 593 13.66 71.94 -12.73
N LYS A 594 12.99 72.26 -11.63
CA LYS A 594 11.59 72.67 -11.61
C LYS A 594 11.28 73.44 -10.35
#